data_AF-A0A6S7GFF6-F1
#
_entry.id   AF-A0A6S7GFF6-F1
#
_cell.length_a   1.000
_cell.length_b   1.000
_cell.length_c   1.000
_cell.angle_alpha   90.00
_cell.angle_beta   90.00
_cell.angle_gamma   90.00
#
_symmetry.space_group_name_H-M   'P 1'
#
loop_
_entity.id
_entity.type
_entity.pdbx_description
1 polymer ?
#
loop_
_entity_poly.entity_id
_entity_poly.type
_entity_poly.pdbx_seq_one_letter_code
_entity_poly.pdbx_strand_id
1 'polypeptide(L)'
;MSDQRRTQMRLSLAELKLIIIDEISMVSNIADENYPSDALHIFAENAPVDEYNIDRLQQIQSPQYVLEALDQFPPHVRKQDIDRVLSKGRSETGGLDTKILIKENARVMLTTNVDISDRLINGQLGTVIKVSVDNVSNKPSTIFVKFDDSSAGVSAIQNSSSSFARENNLVPIKPVLARIKVRPGKPSSPEMQRLQFPVTLAWACTVHKVQGLTLDNIVVSFDLKKQRYFNYGQVYVALSRVTSLNGLHILGTLESKNIRANPKVQEEYERLRETSSLHLHITTDLCNIETVSICLLNIRSFKKHSLDLCNDPILSKCDVFALTEAQLLPSVPNDNINSILNDFFMHRQDHNDNFLSLAVCYKDTITLCDTEYFTSINGLRFLLNNSGGNALSCLLLYRKHRGNTQQFIACLDYIITSLDIDVIFGDFNIDYFNDKNISSLKVLAESLNYVQLVSKPTFVSSGSLLGHVYVKQSISNKMEANVVSVYYSDHEAVKVTVRF
;
A
#
# COMPACT_ATOMS: atom_id res chain seq x y z
N MET A 1 -7.75 -4.28 7.51
CA MET A 1 -7.34 -2.86 7.51
C MET A 1 -5.97 -2.62 6.85
N SER A 2 -5.28 -3.64 6.31
CA SER A 2 -3.96 -3.51 5.69
C SER A 2 -3.98 -3.01 4.23
N ASP A 3 -5.07 -3.23 3.48
CA ASP A 3 -5.09 -2.95 2.03
C ASP A 3 -5.38 -1.50 1.65
N GLN A 4 -5.90 -0.68 2.56
CA GLN A 4 -6.14 0.75 2.28
C GLN A 4 -4.87 1.60 2.32
N ARG A 5 -3.74 1.08 2.83
CA ARG A 5 -2.49 1.86 2.99
C ARG A 5 -1.52 1.76 1.82
N ARG A 6 -1.79 0.89 0.81
CA ARG A 6 -0.88 0.70 -0.35
C ARG A 6 -1.27 1.48 -1.61
N THR A 7 -2.31 2.31 -1.57
CA THR A 7 -2.70 3.16 -2.71
C THR A 7 -1.94 4.50 -2.67
N GLN A 8 -0.63 4.47 -2.90
CA GLN A 8 0.24 5.66 -2.94
C GLN A 8 0.49 6.15 -4.38
N MET A 9 -0.60 6.23 -5.14
CA MET A 9 -0.74 7.20 -6.24
C MET A 9 -2.19 7.66 -6.20
N ARG A 10 -2.47 8.67 -5.38
CA ARG A 10 -3.73 9.42 -5.49
C ARG A 10 -3.46 10.56 -6.47
N LEU A 11 -3.54 10.27 -7.77
CA LEU A 11 -3.71 11.33 -8.76
C LEU A 11 -4.98 12.09 -8.37
N SER A 12 -4.82 13.31 -7.88
CA SER A 12 -5.90 14.24 -7.66
C SER A 12 -6.65 14.47 -8.98
N LEU A 13 -7.90 14.90 -8.91
CA LEU A 13 -8.64 15.34 -10.09
C LEU A 13 -7.92 16.46 -10.86
N ALA A 14 -7.06 17.22 -10.18
CA ALA A 14 -6.21 18.24 -10.79
C ALA A 14 -5.03 17.62 -11.55
N GLU A 15 -4.35 16.62 -10.99
CA GLU A 15 -3.28 15.86 -11.68
C GLU A 15 -3.83 15.03 -12.84
N LEU A 16 -5.03 14.46 -12.70
CA LEU A 16 -5.75 13.81 -13.81
C LEU A 16 -6.10 14.80 -14.92
N LYS A 17 -6.38 16.07 -14.59
CA LYS A 17 -6.57 17.13 -15.59
C LYS A 17 -5.25 17.57 -16.22
N LEU A 18 -4.15 17.61 -15.47
CA LEU A 18 -2.81 17.91 -16.00
C LEU A 18 -2.30 16.82 -16.95
N ILE A 19 -2.53 15.53 -16.64
CA ILE A 19 -2.27 14.40 -17.55
C ILE A 19 -3.02 14.53 -18.89
N ILE A 20 -4.15 15.25 -18.90
CA ILE A 20 -4.93 15.49 -20.13
C ILE A 20 -4.39 16.70 -20.91
N ILE A 21 -3.67 17.63 -20.26
CA ILE A 21 -3.23 18.90 -20.84
C ILE A 21 -1.80 18.83 -21.38
N ASP A 22 -0.89 18.09 -20.72
CA ASP A 22 0.48 17.87 -21.19
C ASP A 22 0.60 16.51 -21.91
N GLU A 23 0.79 16.58 -23.23
CA GLU A 23 1.24 15.52 -24.16
C GLU A 23 0.96 14.06 -23.76
N ILE A 24 -0.19 13.52 -24.21
CA ILE A 24 -0.46 12.08 -24.19
C ILE A 24 0.48 11.38 -25.20
N SER A 25 1.70 11.06 -24.78
CA SER A 25 2.57 10.07 -25.43
C SER A 25 2.13 8.62 -25.11
N MET A 26 0.93 8.44 -24.55
CA MET A 26 0.41 7.20 -23.96
C MET A 26 -0.78 6.59 -24.72
N VAL A 27 -1.17 7.16 -25.86
CA VAL A 27 -2.14 6.53 -26.77
C VAL A 27 -1.41 5.37 -27.44
N SER A 28 -1.69 4.16 -26.98
CA SER A 28 -1.14 2.98 -27.62
C SER A 28 -2.02 2.61 -28.81
N ASN A 29 -1.43 2.46 -30.00
CA ASN A 29 -2.14 1.85 -31.10
C ASN A 29 -1.94 0.34 -31.00
N ILE A 30 -3.03 -0.43 -31.14
CA ILE A 30 -2.97 -1.91 -31.12
C ILE A 30 -2.04 -2.43 -32.23
N ALA A 31 -1.81 -1.64 -33.29
CA ALA A 31 -0.93 -1.96 -34.41
C ALA A 31 0.57 -1.66 -34.16
N ASP A 32 0.94 -1.01 -33.05
CA ASP A 32 2.34 -0.66 -32.77
C ASP A 32 3.14 -1.89 -32.30
N GLU A 33 4.38 -2.05 -32.75
CA GLU A 33 5.25 -3.17 -32.33
C GLU A 33 5.52 -3.20 -30.82
N ASN A 34 5.51 -2.04 -30.16
CA ASN A 34 5.72 -1.90 -28.71
C ASN A 34 4.41 -1.95 -27.91
N TYR A 35 3.30 -2.36 -28.52
CA TYR A 35 2.03 -2.48 -27.82
C TYR A 35 2.11 -3.53 -26.71
N PRO A 36 1.72 -3.20 -25.46
CA PRO A 36 1.80 -4.11 -24.32
C PRO A 36 0.68 -5.17 -24.36
N SER A 37 0.77 -6.11 -25.30
CA SER A 37 -0.25 -7.16 -25.51
C SER A 37 -0.40 -8.13 -24.34
N ASP A 38 0.61 -8.20 -23.48
CA ASP A 38 0.68 -9.11 -22.35
C ASP A 38 0.20 -8.46 -21.04
N ALA A 39 0.04 -7.13 -21.02
CA ALA A 39 -0.57 -6.43 -19.91
C ALA A 39 -2.07 -6.71 -19.82
N LEU A 40 -2.67 -6.52 -18.64
CA LEU A 40 -4.10 -6.71 -18.44
C LEU A 40 -4.88 -5.56 -19.11
N HIS A 41 -5.81 -5.90 -20.00
CA HIS A 41 -6.70 -4.94 -20.64
C HIS A 41 -7.94 -4.69 -19.77
N ILE A 42 -8.25 -3.43 -19.53
CA ILE A 42 -9.33 -3.00 -18.64
C ILE A 42 -10.36 -2.24 -19.44
N PHE A 43 -11.60 -2.71 -19.42
CA PHE A 43 -12.73 -2.09 -20.12
C PHE A 43 -13.86 -1.72 -19.16
N ALA A 44 -14.72 -0.78 -19.57
CA ALA A 44 -15.90 -0.41 -18.79
C ALA A 44 -17.02 -1.47 -18.82
N GLU A 45 -17.12 -2.23 -19.90
CA GLU A 45 -18.25 -3.09 -20.25
C GLU A 45 -17.82 -4.55 -20.44
N ASN A 46 -18.71 -5.51 -20.19
CA ASN A 46 -18.40 -6.94 -20.38
C ASN A 46 -18.24 -7.33 -21.86
N ALA A 47 -19.01 -6.74 -22.77
CA ALA A 47 -18.98 -7.11 -24.19
C ALA A 47 -17.58 -6.98 -24.82
N PRO A 48 -16.87 -5.83 -24.73
CA PRO A 48 -15.51 -5.73 -25.25
C PRO A 48 -14.50 -6.60 -24.48
N VAL A 49 -14.73 -6.90 -23.20
CA VAL A 49 -13.91 -7.87 -22.45
C VAL A 49 -14.05 -9.26 -23.06
N ASP A 50 -15.28 -9.70 -23.32
CA ASP A 50 -15.55 -11.03 -23.86
C ASP A 50 -14.98 -11.17 -25.28
N GLU A 51 -15.16 -10.15 -26.13
CA GLU A 51 -14.60 -10.11 -27.48
C GLU A 51 -13.06 -10.18 -27.45
N TYR A 52 -12.39 -9.32 -26.66
CA TYR A 52 -10.93 -9.33 -26.57
C TYR A 52 -10.38 -10.66 -26.06
N ASN A 53 -11.01 -11.24 -25.04
CA ASN A 53 -10.62 -12.54 -24.51
C ASN A 53 -10.81 -13.68 -25.53
N ILE A 54 -11.90 -13.65 -26.32
CA ILE A 54 -12.15 -14.63 -27.38
C ILE A 54 -11.11 -14.50 -28.49
N ASP A 55 -10.80 -13.28 -28.93
CA ASP A 55 -9.80 -13.02 -29.97
C ASP A 55 -8.42 -13.53 -29.55
N ARG A 56 -8.02 -13.25 -28.30
CA ARG A 56 -6.76 -13.77 -27.73
C ARG A 56 -6.75 -15.29 -27.63
N LEU A 57 -7.88 -15.90 -27.24
CA LEU A 57 -7.99 -17.36 -27.21
C LEU A 57 -7.88 -17.98 -28.62
N GLN A 58 -8.43 -17.33 -29.64
CA GLN A 58 -8.36 -17.82 -31.02
C GLN A 58 -6.93 -17.82 -31.57
N GLN A 59 -6.11 -16.85 -31.17
CA GLN A 59 -4.69 -16.74 -31.55
C GLN A 59 -3.81 -17.88 -31.00
N ILE A 60 -4.26 -18.60 -29.96
CA ILE A 60 -3.53 -19.74 -29.40
C ILE A 60 -3.68 -20.97 -30.31
N GLN A 61 -2.55 -21.58 -30.67
CA GLN A 61 -2.51 -22.75 -31.56
C GLN A 61 -2.89 -24.08 -30.89
N SER A 62 -2.87 -24.16 -29.56
CA SER A 62 -3.17 -25.39 -28.83
C SER A 62 -4.64 -25.81 -28.95
N PRO A 63 -4.96 -27.11 -28.73
CA PRO A 63 -6.32 -27.61 -28.82
C PRO A 63 -7.29 -26.88 -27.89
N GLN A 64 -8.49 -26.59 -28.39
CA GLN A 64 -9.56 -25.98 -27.60
C GLN A 64 -10.34 -27.02 -26.81
N TYR A 65 -10.46 -26.80 -25.52
CA TYR A 65 -11.32 -27.56 -24.62
C TYR A 65 -12.59 -26.77 -24.33
N VAL A 66 -13.70 -27.48 -24.22
CA VAL A 66 -15.00 -26.91 -23.84
C VAL A 66 -15.37 -27.43 -22.46
N LEU A 67 -15.46 -26.53 -21.48
CA LEU A 67 -15.88 -26.85 -20.12
C LEU A 67 -17.37 -26.55 -19.98
N GLU A 68 -18.21 -27.57 -20.12
CA GLU A 68 -19.66 -27.45 -19.94
C GLU A 68 -20.06 -27.72 -18.49
N ALA A 69 -20.89 -26.84 -17.93
CA ALA A 69 -21.40 -26.99 -16.58
C ALA A 69 -22.33 -28.20 -16.48
N LEU A 70 -22.27 -28.92 -15.36
CA LEU A 70 -23.26 -29.93 -15.01
C LEU A 70 -24.29 -29.31 -14.08
N ASP A 71 -25.49 -29.08 -14.60
CA ASP A 71 -26.62 -28.52 -13.85
C ASP A 71 -27.59 -29.63 -13.41
N GLN A 72 -27.92 -29.64 -12.12
CA GLN A 72 -28.90 -30.55 -11.51
C GLN A 72 -30.04 -29.74 -10.90
N PHE A 73 -31.27 -30.12 -11.23
CA PHE A 73 -32.48 -29.44 -10.79
C PHE A 73 -33.30 -30.32 -9.83
N PRO A 74 -33.95 -29.75 -8.81
CA PRO A 74 -34.86 -30.49 -7.94
C PRO A 74 -36.04 -31.10 -8.73
N PRO A 75 -36.62 -32.21 -8.24
CA PRO A 75 -37.85 -32.74 -8.80
C PRO A 75 -38.97 -31.66 -8.69
N HIS A 76 -39.78 -31.53 -9.75
CA HIS A 76 -40.91 -30.59 -9.87
C HIS A 76 -40.59 -29.11 -10.16
N VAL A 77 -39.38 -28.77 -10.62
CA VAL A 77 -39.13 -27.42 -11.18
C VAL A 77 -39.67 -27.33 -12.61
N ARG A 78 -40.44 -26.28 -12.91
CA ARG A 78 -41.01 -26.07 -14.26
C ARG A 78 -39.91 -25.69 -15.24
N LYS A 79 -40.02 -26.15 -16.50
CA LYS A 79 -39.06 -25.83 -17.58
C LYS A 79 -38.80 -24.33 -17.75
N GLN A 80 -39.85 -23.50 -17.67
CA GLN A 80 -39.71 -22.03 -17.72
C GLN A 80 -38.83 -21.47 -16.59
N ASP A 81 -38.93 -22.04 -15.38
CA ASP A 81 -38.09 -21.61 -14.25
C ASP A 81 -36.63 -22.04 -14.48
N ILE A 82 -36.39 -23.20 -15.12
CA ILE A 82 -35.06 -23.69 -15.52
C ILE A 82 -34.45 -22.77 -16.58
N ASP A 83 -35.16 -22.53 -17.68
CA ASP A 83 -34.70 -21.71 -18.80
C ASP A 83 -34.33 -20.30 -18.33
N ARG A 84 -35.13 -19.74 -17.40
CA ARG A 84 -34.86 -18.44 -16.78
C ARG A 84 -33.57 -18.41 -15.96
N VAL A 85 -33.22 -19.50 -15.27
CA VAL A 85 -31.96 -19.54 -14.51
C VAL A 85 -30.79 -19.72 -15.45
N LEU A 86 -30.93 -20.58 -16.46
CA LEU A 86 -29.90 -20.82 -17.47
C LEU A 86 -29.60 -19.58 -18.34
N SER A 87 -30.56 -18.67 -18.51
CA SER A 87 -30.36 -17.40 -19.22
C SER A 87 -29.62 -16.33 -18.40
N LYS A 88 -29.39 -16.56 -17.10
CA LYS A 88 -28.71 -15.59 -16.23
C LYS A 88 -27.20 -15.58 -16.44
N GLY A 89 -26.59 -14.43 -16.20
CA GLY A 89 -25.14 -14.26 -16.24
C GLY A 89 -24.44 -14.80 -14.99
N ARG A 90 -23.12 -14.95 -15.09
CA ARG A 90 -22.21 -15.48 -14.04
C ARG A 90 -22.51 -14.99 -12.62
N SER A 91 -22.74 -13.69 -12.48
CA SER A 91 -22.97 -13.02 -11.18
C SER A 91 -24.20 -13.54 -10.44
N GLU A 92 -25.17 -14.09 -11.16
CA GLU A 92 -26.40 -14.64 -10.59
C GLU A 92 -26.40 -16.17 -10.53
N THR A 93 -25.37 -16.82 -11.08
CA THR A 93 -25.18 -18.28 -11.10
C THR A 93 -24.03 -18.71 -10.20
N GLY A 94 -23.89 -18.06 -9.05
CA GLY A 94 -22.88 -18.40 -8.04
C GLY A 94 -21.44 -18.18 -8.49
N GLY A 95 -21.21 -17.32 -9.49
CA GLY A 95 -19.86 -17.07 -10.02
C GLY A 95 -19.40 -18.07 -11.08
N LEU A 96 -20.27 -18.99 -11.52
CA LEU A 96 -19.92 -20.07 -12.45
C LEU A 96 -20.65 -19.94 -13.80
N ASP A 97 -19.88 -19.97 -14.89
CA ASP A 97 -20.40 -19.91 -16.25
C ASP A 97 -21.03 -21.23 -16.70
N THR A 98 -22.01 -21.15 -17.58
CA THR A 98 -22.62 -22.36 -18.19
C THR A 98 -21.63 -23.06 -19.13
N LYS A 99 -20.77 -22.30 -19.81
CA LYS A 99 -19.80 -22.81 -20.79
C LYS A 99 -18.53 -21.95 -20.76
N ILE A 100 -17.37 -22.58 -20.69
CA ILE A 100 -16.06 -21.90 -20.74
C ILE A 100 -15.26 -22.52 -21.89
N LEU A 101 -14.74 -21.67 -22.79
CA LEU A 101 -13.78 -22.07 -23.80
C LEU A 101 -12.37 -21.83 -23.25
N ILE A 102 -11.51 -22.84 -23.33
CA ILE A 102 -10.17 -22.75 -22.76
C ILE A 102 -9.16 -23.49 -23.63
N LYS A 103 -7.91 -23.05 -23.61
CA LYS A 103 -6.76 -23.64 -24.29
C LYS A 103 -5.58 -23.68 -23.34
N GLU A 104 -4.61 -24.55 -23.59
CA GLU A 104 -3.33 -24.45 -22.90
C GLU A 104 -2.62 -23.15 -23.33
N ASN A 105 -1.98 -22.48 -22.38
CA ASN A 105 -1.52 -21.08 -22.44
C ASN A 105 -2.62 -20.01 -22.35
N ALA A 106 -3.88 -20.39 -22.10
CA ALA A 106 -4.92 -19.40 -21.86
C ALA A 106 -4.69 -18.67 -20.54
N ARG A 107 -4.93 -17.35 -20.56
CA ARG A 107 -4.86 -16.51 -19.38
C ARG A 107 -6.21 -16.50 -18.68
N VAL A 108 -6.21 -16.79 -17.38
CA VAL A 108 -7.43 -17.02 -16.60
C VAL A 108 -7.43 -16.30 -15.26
N MET A 109 -8.61 -16.10 -14.70
CA MET A 109 -8.84 -15.54 -13.38
C MET A 109 -9.79 -16.45 -12.59
N LEU A 110 -9.53 -16.65 -11.30
CA LEU A 110 -10.49 -17.30 -10.40
C LEU A 110 -11.75 -16.45 -10.23
N THR A 111 -12.92 -17.07 -10.33
CA THR A 111 -14.22 -16.38 -10.20
C THR A 111 -14.86 -16.51 -8.83
N THR A 112 -14.36 -17.43 -8.00
CA THR A 112 -14.86 -17.70 -6.65
C THR A 112 -13.69 -18.02 -5.70
N ASN A 113 -13.93 -17.86 -4.40
CA ASN A 113 -12.97 -18.30 -3.39
C ASN A 113 -12.97 -19.84 -3.34
N VAL A 114 -11.85 -20.45 -3.67
CA VAL A 114 -11.65 -21.91 -3.62
C VAL A 114 -11.06 -22.30 -2.26
N ASP A 115 -9.96 -21.64 -1.88
CA ASP A 115 -9.32 -21.80 -0.57
C ASP A 115 -8.69 -20.46 -0.16
N ILE A 116 -9.29 -19.79 0.82
CA ILE A 116 -8.81 -18.48 1.29
C ILE A 116 -7.47 -18.62 2.01
N SER A 117 -7.27 -19.72 2.75
CA SER A 117 -6.05 -19.95 3.53
C SER A 117 -4.85 -20.22 2.63
N ASP A 118 -5.09 -20.86 1.49
CA ASP A 118 -4.08 -21.14 0.45
C ASP A 118 -4.03 -20.06 -0.65
N ARG A 119 -4.64 -18.89 -0.39
CA ARG A 119 -4.67 -17.72 -1.29
C ARG A 119 -5.29 -17.98 -2.68
N LEU A 120 -6.12 -19.01 -2.81
CA LEU A 120 -6.92 -19.29 -4.00
C LEU A 120 -8.26 -18.54 -3.91
N ILE A 121 -8.18 -17.22 -4.02
CA ILE A 121 -9.30 -16.29 -3.87
C ILE A 121 -9.80 -15.77 -5.22
N ASN A 122 -11.05 -15.28 -5.23
CA ASN A 122 -11.64 -14.63 -6.39
C ASN A 122 -10.78 -13.43 -6.84
N GLY A 123 -10.48 -13.35 -8.13
CA GLY A 123 -9.61 -12.32 -8.70
C GLY A 123 -8.17 -12.77 -8.95
N GLN A 124 -7.77 -13.93 -8.44
CA GLN A 124 -6.42 -14.44 -8.66
C GLN A 124 -6.18 -14.77 -10.14
N LEU A 125 -5.15 -14.17 -10.74
CA LEU A 125 -4.79 -14.35 -12.15
C LEU A 125 -3.76 -15.48 -12.32
N GLY A 126 -3.97 -16.36 -13.31
CA GLY A 126 -3.02 -17.43 -13.67
C GLY A 126 -3.05 -17.81 -15.15
N THR A 127 -2.05 -18.60 -15.58
CA THR A 127 -1.97 -19.16 -16.95
C THR A 127 -2.23 -20.65 -16.86
N VAL A 128 -3.11 -21.15 -17.73
CA VAL A 128 -3.36 -22.59 -17.88
C VAL A 128 -2.15 -23.22 -18.53
N ILE A 129 -1.49 -24.14 -17.84
CA ILE A 129 -0.34 -24.88 -18.38
C ILE A 129 -0.76 -26.22 -18.97
N LYS A 130 -1.76 -26.87 -18.38
CA LYS A 130 -2.23 -28.18 -18.86
C LYS A 130 -3.70 -28.41 -18.54
N VAL A 131 -4.42 -29.07 -19.45
CA VAL A 131 -5.79 -29.55 -19.20
C VAL A 131 -5.80 -31.07 -19.20
N SER A 132 -6.08 -31.67 -18.04
CA SER A 132 -6.27 -33.12 -17.94
C SER A 132 -7.70 -33.50 -18.28
N VAL A 133 -7.84 -34.52 -19.11
CA VAL A 133 -9.11 -35.12 -19.52
C VAL A 133 -9.26 -36.45 -18.79
N ASP A 134 -10.46 -36.75 -18.29
CA ASP A 134 -10.78 -38.03 -17.70
C ASP A 134 -10.91 -39.11 -18.78
N ASN A 135 -10.23 -40.24 -18.60
CA ASN A 135 -10.13 -41.30 -19.61
C ASN A 135 -11.47 -42.01 -19.88
N VAL A 136 -12.41 -41.97 -18.94
CA VAL A 136 -13.70 -42.67 -19.05
C VAL A 136 -14.75 -41.78 -19.72
N SER A 137 -14.90 -40.56 -19.22
CA SER A 137 -15.90 -39.61 -19.71
C SER A 137 -15.42 -38.80 -20.93
N ASN A 138 -14.12 -38.81 -21.23
CA ASN A 138 -13.46 -37.97 -22.22
C ASN A 138 -13.76 -36.46 -22.01
N LYS A 139 -13.99 -36.06 -20.75
CA LYS A 139 -14.26 -34.67 -20.36
C LYS A 139 -13.12 -34.08 -19.53
N PRO A 140 -12.84 -32.78 -19.64
CA PRO A 140 -11.86 -32.11 -18.78
C PRO A 140 -12.18 -32.29 -17.30
N SER A 141 -11.21 -32.77 -16.53
CA SER A 141 -11.38 -33.12 -15.11
C SER A 141 -10.58 -32.22 -14.18
N THR A 142 -9.43 -31.72 -14.63
CA THR A 142 -8.57 -30.82 -13.84
C THR A 142 -7.81 -29.89 -14.79
N ILE A 143 -7.76 -28.61 -14.46
CA ILE A 143 -6.92 -27.62 -15.14
C ILE A 143 -5.75 -27.27 -14.22
N PHE A 144 -4.53 -27.30 -14.75
CA PHE A 144 -3.32 -26.94 -14.01
C PHE A 144 -2.96 -25.50 -14.33
N VAL A 145 -3.02 -24.64 -13.31
CA VAL A 145 -2.83 -23.20 -13.46
C VAL A 145 -1.56 -22.77 -12.73
N LYS A 146 -0.73 -21.98 -13.41
CA LYS A 146 0.37 -21.24 -12.78
C LYS A 146 -0.12 -19.84 -12.45
N PHE A 147 -0.35 -19.56 -11.17
CA PHE A 147 -0.78 -18.24 -10.71
C PHE A 147 0.38 -17.25 -10.67
N ASP A 148 0.07 -15.96 -10.83
CA ASP A 148 1.10 -14.90 -10.78
C ASP A 148 1.62 -14.68 -9.36
N ASP A 149 0.76 -14.83 -8.34
CA ASP A 149 1.23 -14.93 -6.96
C ASP A 149 1.87 -16.30 -6.76
N SER A 150 3.20 -16.30 -6.66
CA SER A 150 4.01 -17.49 -6.31
C SER A 150 3.61 -18.15 -4.98
N SER A 151 2.91 -17.44 -4.09
CA SER A 151 2.40 -17.96 -2.82
C SER A 151 1.01 -18.58 -2.92
N ALA A 152 0.34 -18.53 -4.08
CA ALA A 152 -1.00 -19.05 -4.25
C ALA A 152 -1.01 -20.57 -4.52
N GLY A 153 -1.81 -21.30 -3.75
CA GLY A 153 -2.05 -22.74 -3.96
C GLY A 153 -0.90 -23.65 -3.53
N VAL A 154 -0.01 -23.21 -2.62
CA VAL A 154 1.16 -23.99 -2.18
C VAL A 154 0.72 -25.32 -1.57
N SER A 155 -0.32 -25.29 -0.74
CA SER A 155 -0.86 -26.49 -0.08
C SER A 155 -1.56 -27.39 -1.10
N ALA A 156 -2.30 -26.81 -2.03
CA ALA A 156 -2.96 -27.53 -3.13
C ALA A 156 -1.96 -28.23 -4.06
N ILE A 157 -0.79 -27.62 -4.31
CA ILE A 157 0.32 -28.24 -5.06
C ILE A 157 0.88 -29.44 -4.28
N GLN A 158 1.23 -29.25 -3.01
CA GLN A 158 1.85 -30.29 -2.18
C GLN A 158 0.95 -31.52 -2.01
N ASN A 159 -0.35 -31.29 -1.83
CA ASN A 159 -1.36 -32.33 -1.68
C ASN A 159 -1.84 -32.94 -3.02
N SER A 160 -1.31 -32.47 -4.14
CA SER A 160 -1.70 -32.96 -5.46
C SER A 160 -1.19 -34.39 -5.69
N SER A 161 -2.08 -35.26 -6.19
CA SER A 161 -1.70 -36.60 -6.63
C SER A 161 -0.85 -36.60 -7.91
N SER A 162 -0.79 -35.49 -8.64
CA SER A 162 0.01 -35.34 -9.86
C SER A 162 1.45 -34.97 -9.53
N SER A 163 2.42 -35.82 -9.92
CA SER A 163 3.85 -35.47 -9.88
C SER A 163 4.15 -34.25 -10.75
N PHE A 164 3.55 -34.19 -11.95
CA PHE A 164 3.68 -33.07 -12.89
C PHE A 164 3.32 -31.73 -12.25
N ALA A 165 2.24 -31.69 -11.45
CA ALA A 165 1.83 -30.47 -10.74
C ALA A 165 2.87 -30.02 -9.71
N ARG A 166 3.42 -30.96 -8.94
CA ARG A 166 4.44 -30.70 -7.90
C ARG A 166 5.76 -30.26 -8.51
N GLU A 167 6.21 -30.92 -9.56
CA GLU A 167 7.48 -30.61 -10.24
C GLU A 167 7.46 -29.25 -10.94
N ASN A 168 6.29 -28.80 -11.41
CA ASN A 168 6.16 -27.55 -12.17
C ASN A 168 5.52 -26.40 -11.37
N ASN A 169 5.25 -26.61 -10.07
CA ASN A 169 4.55 -25.65 -9.19
C ASN A 169 3.21 -25.17 -9.78
N LEU A 170 2.35 -26.12 -10.16
CA LEU A 170 1.05 -25.85 -10.80
C LEU A 170 -0.10 -26.21 -9.87
N VAL A 171 -1.02 -25.27 -9.69
CA VAL A 171 -2.19 -25.48 -8.84
C VAL A 171 -3.25 -26.28 -9.61
N PRO A 172 -3.69 -27.44 -9.11
CA PRO A 172 -4.79 -28.20 -9.71
C PRO A 172 -6.14 -27.55 -9.38
N ILE A 173 -6.81 -26.97 -10.37
CA ILE A 173 -8.16 -26.44 -10.23
C ILE A 173 -9.17 -27.47 -10.75
N LYS A 174 -10.15 -27.79 -9.91
CA LYS A 174 -11.23 -28.75 -10.19
C LYS A 174 -12.58 -28.02 -10.23
N PRO A 175 -13.63 -28.65 -10.80
CA PRO A 175 -14.97 -28.10 -10.73
C PRO A 175 -15.44 -27.92 -9.27
N VAL A 176 -16.11 -26.81 -8.99
CA VAL A 176 -16.71 -26.50 -7.70
C VAL A 176 -18.24 -26.51 -7.82
N LEU A 177 -18.91 -26.83 -6.73
CA LEU A 177 -20.37 -26.90 -6.67
C LEU A 177 -20.95 -25.57 -6.16
N ALA A 178 -21.79 -24.93 -6.97
CA ALA A 178 -22.60 -23.78 -6.55
C ALA A 178 -24.07 -24.19 -6.38
N ARG A 179 -24.71 -23.70 -5.32
CA ARG A 179 -26.17 -23.80 -5.11
C ARG A 179 -26.83 -22.49 -5.50
N ILE A 180 -27.77 -22.55 -6.44
CA ILE A 180 -28.40 -21.37 -7.04
C ILE A 180 -29.90 -21.43 -6.79
N LYS A 181 -30.46 -20.42 -6.13
CA LYS A 181 -31.90 -20.31 -5.91
C LYS A 181 -32.61 -20.07 -7.24
N VAL A 182 -33.55 -20.96 -7.58
CA VAL A 182 -34.35 -20.85 -8.82
C VAL A 182 -35.20 -19.58 -8.80
N ARG A 183 -35.71 -19.17 -7.63
CA ARG A 183 -36.53 -17.99 -7.39
C ARG A 183 -35.89 -17.13 -6.29
N PRO A 184 -34.95 -16.23 -6.64
CA PRO A 184 -34.32 -15.31 -5.68
C PRO A 184 -35.37 -14.53 -4.89
N GLY A 185 -35.13 -14.32 -3.60
CA GLY A 185 -36.05 -13.57 -2.71
C GLY A 185 -37.18 -14.40 -2.09
N LYS A 186 -37.36 -15.69 -2.44
CA LYS A 186 -38.31 -16.57 -1.77
C LYS A 186 -37.60 -17.50 -0.77
N PRO A 187 -38.01 -17.55 0.52
CA PRO A 187 -37.37 -18.39 1.54
C PRO A 187 -37.31 -19.87 1.17
N SER A 188 -38.42 -20.41 0.65
CA SER A 188 -38.57 -21.82 0.24
C SER A 188 -38.32 -22.02 -1.26
N SER A 189 -37.49 -21.19 -1.90
CA SER A 189 -37.14 -21.42 -3.30
C SER A 189 -36.38 -22.74 -3.44
N PRO A 190 -36.74 -23.61 -4.40
CA PRO A 190 -35.87 -24.72 -4.77
C PRO A 190 -34.51 -24.18 -5.22
N GLU A 191 -33.46 -24.97 -4.99
CA GLU A 191 -32.07 -24.67 -5.35
C GLU A 191 -31.61 -25.66 -6.41
N MET A 192 -31.12 -25.15 -7.54
CA MET A 192 -30.37 -25.97 -8.49
C MET A 192 -28.91 -26.04 -8.05
N GLN A 193 -28.23 -27.10 -8.47
CA GLN A 193 -26.80 -27.27 -8.27
C GLN A 193 -26.08 -27.16 -9.60
N ARG A 194 -25.00 -26.37 -9.64
CA ARG A 194 -24.11 -26.24 -10.79
C ARG A 194 -22.72 -26.69 -10.42
N LEU A 195 -22.17 -27.65 -11.16
CA LEU A 195 -20.78 -28.08 -11.04
C LEU A 195 -19.98 -27.56 -12.25
N GLN A 196 -18.99 -26.70 -12.01
CA GLN A 196 -18.18 -26.06 -13.06
C GLN A 196 -16.83 -25.58 -12.51
N PHE A 197 -15.82 -25.44 -13.37
CA PHE A 197 -14.54 -24.83 -13.01
C PHE A 197 -14.70 -23.34 -12.61
N PRO A 198 -14.11 -22.89 -11.49
CA PRO A 198 -14.23 -21.51 -11.01
C PRO A 198 -13.26 -20.56 -11.71
N VAL A 199 -13.19 -20.59 -13.05
CA VAL A 199 -12.28 -19.77 -13.84
C VAL A 199 -12.99 -19.04 -14.97
N THR A 200 -12.37 -17.97 -15.45
CA THR A 200 -12.77 -17.25 -16.66
C THR A 200 -11.52 -16.76 -17.40
N LEU A 201 -11.63 -16.46 -18.68
CA LEU A 201 -10.55 -15.83 -19.44
C LEU A 201 -10.25 -14.43 -18.89
N ALA A 202 -8.98 -14.03 -18.89
CA ALA A 202 -8.52 -12.84 -18.18
C ALA A 202 -7.32 -12.15 -18.84
N TRP A 203 -7.26 -12.11 -20.17
CA TRP A 203 -6.45 -11.08 -20.85
C TRP A 203 -7.11 -9.70 -20.73
N ALA A 204 -8.44 -9.69 -20.69
CA ALA A 204 -9.24 -8.51 -20.40
C ALA A 204 -10.15 -8.72 -19.19
N CYS A 205 -10.38 -7.65 -18.44
CA CYS A 205 -11.29 -7.58 -17.30
C CYS A 205 -12.07 -6.27 -17.30
N THR A 206 -13.19 -6.23 -16.57
CA THR A 206 -13.90 -4.96 -16.37
C THR A 206 -13.28 -4.13 -15.25
N VAL A 207 -13.47 -2.80 -15.28
CA VAL A 207 -13.05 -1.89 -14.19
C VAL A 207 -13.52 -2.37 -12.81
N HIS A 208 -14.74 -2.92 -12.73
CA HIS A 208 -15.29 -3.45 -11.48
C HIS A 208 -14.52 -4.67 -10.95
N LYS A 209 -13.92 -5.47 -11.83
CA LYS A 209 -13.17 -6.69 -11.46
C LYS A 209 -11.75 -6.38 -10.98
N VAL A 210 -11.17 -5.28 -11.44
CA VAL A 210 -9.84 -4.85 -10.99
C VAL A 210 -9.89 -3.94 -9.77
N GLN A 211 -11.08 -3.58 -9.28
CA GLN A 211 -11.21 -2.72 -8.11
C GLN A 211 -10.55 -3.37 -6.87
N GLY A 212 -9.56 -2.67 -6.30
CA GLY A 212 -8.78 -3.16 -5.17
C GLY A 212 -7.48 -3.89 -5.56
N LEU A 213 -7.29 -4.21 -6.84
CA LEU A 213 -6.02 -4.74 -7.33
C LEU A 213 -4.97 -3.62 -7.47
N THR A 214 -3.70 -3.98 -7.32
CA THR A 214 -2.54 -3.13 -7.62
C THR A 214 -1.77 -3.82 -8.73
N LEU A 215 -1.53 -3.13 -9.84
CA LEU A 215 -0.95 -3.70 -11.06
C LEU A 215 0.23 -2.85 -11.50
N ASP A 216 1.28 -3.49 -12.01
CA ASP A 216 2.49 -2.77 -12.46
C ASP A 216 2.34 -2.24 -13.88
N ASN A 217 1.61 -2.96 -14.73
CA ASN A 217 1.38 -2.59 -16.13
C ASN A 217 -0.05 -2.94 -16.56
N ILE A 218 -0.77 -1.97 -17.14
CA ILE A 218 -2.17 -2.11 -17.58
C ILE A 218 -2.44 -1.34 -18.88
N VAL A 219 -3.45 -1.82 -19.61
CA VAL A 219 -4.05 -1.08 -20.72
C VAL A 219 -5.48 -0.72 -20.36
N VAL A 220 -5.80 0.57 -20.30
CA VAL A 220 -7.17 1.04 -20.01
C VAL A 220 -7.82 1.52 -21.29
N SER A 221 -8.96 0.92 -21.65
CA SER A 221 -9.76 1.36 -22.79
C SER A 221 -10.84 2.36 -22.37
N PHE A 222 -10.85 3.49 -23.07
CA PHE A 222 -11.89 4.52 -22.98
C PHE A 222 -12.98 4.38 -24.05
N ASP A 223 -12.89 3.40 -24.93
CA ASP A 223 -13.89 3.13 -25.94
C ASP A 223 -15.10 2.42 -25.31
N LEU A 224 -16.26 3.07 -25.38
CA LEU A 224 -17.53 2.52 -24.92
C LEU A 224 -18.34 2.02 -26.11
N LYS A 225 -18.90 0.80 -26.00
CA LYS A 225 -19.73 0.21 -27.05
C LYS A 225 -21.22 0.41 -26.81
N LYS A 226 -21.69 0.19 -25.58
CA LYS A 226 -23.11 0.27 -25.22
C LYS A 226 -23.45 1.52 -24.43
N GLN A 227 -22.55 1.97 -23.57
CA GLN A 227 -22.75 3.10 -22.68
C GLN A 227 -22.34 4.40 -23.38
N ARG A 228 -23.06 5.49 -23.10
CA ARG A 228 -22.68 6.83 -23.60
C ARG A 228 -21.59 7.50 -22.76
N TYR A 229 -21.52 7.14 -21.48
CA TYR A 229 -20.62 7.74 -20.51
C TYR A 229 -20.21 6.71 -19.46
N PHE A 230 -19.01 6.88 -18.91
CA PHE A 230 -18.56 6.14 -17.73
C PHE A 230 -19.43 6.45 -16.50
N ASN A 231 -19.59 5.46 -15.62
CA ASN A 231 -20.21 5.65 -14.32
C ASN A 231 -19.36 6.58 -13.43
N TYR A 232 -19.99 7.23 -12.45
CA TYR A 232 -19.28 8.10 -11.50
C TYR A 232 -18.13 7.34 -10.83
N GLY A 233 -16.93 7.94 -10.84
CA GLY A 233 -15.70 7.38 -10.27
C GLY A 233 -15.07 6.22 -11.05
N GLN A 234 -15.71 5.68 -12.10
CA GLN A 234 -15.22 4.49 -12.80
C GLN A 234 -13.86 4.72 -13.47
N VAL A 235 -13.68 5.88 -14.13
CA VAL A 235 -12.38 6.26 -14.72
C VAL A 235 -11.28 6.33 -13.66
N TYR A 236 -11.57 6.98 -12.52
CA TYR A 236 -10.64 7.05 -11.40
C TYR A 236 -10.27 5.66 -10.87
N VAL A 237 -11.24 4.74 -10.75
CA VAL A 237 -10.98 3.36 -10.32
C VAL A 237 -10.02 2.67 -11.28
N ALA A 238 -10.23 2.80 -12.60
CA ALA A 238 -9.38 2.18 -13.61
C ALA A 238 -7.94 2.71 -13.57
N LEU A 239 -7.77 4.04 -13.58
CA LEU A 239 -6.46 4.68 -13.61
C LEU A 239 -5.67 4.50 -12.31
N SER A 240 -6.35 4.45 -11.16
CA SER A 240 -5.70 4.28 -9.85
C SER A 240 -5.22 2.85 -9.56
N ARG A 241 -5.35 1.90 -10.50
CA ARG A 241 -4.87 0.52 -10.32
C ARG A 241 -3.37 0.39 -10.57
N VAL A 242 -2.80 1.29 -11.38
CA VAL A 242 -1.38 1.25 -11.76
C VAL A 242 -0.50 1.96 -10.73
N THR A 243 0.68 1.41 -10.47
CA THR A 243 1.64 1.93 -9.49
C THR A 243 2.53 3.05 -10.04
N SER A 244 2.63 3.18 -11.36
CA SER A 244 3.46 4.19 -12.03
C SER A 244 2.81 4.65 -13.33
N LEU A 245 3.09 5.89 -13.72
CA LEU A 245 2.61 6.44 -14.99
C LEU A 245 3.16 5.64 -16.19
N ASN A 246 4.41 5.16 -16.13
CA ASN A 246 5.04 4.38 -17.20
C ASN A 246 4.35 3.03 -17.46
N GLY A 247 3.67 2.47 -16.46
CA GLY A 247 2.89 1.24 -16.61
C GLY A 247 1.45 1.46 -17.07
N LEU A 248 1.06 2.71 -17.35
CA LEU A 248 -0.28 3.06 -17.81
C LEU A 248 -0.29 3.24 -19.32
N HIS A 249 -1.11 2.45 -19.99
CA HIS A 249 -1.35 2.60 -21.43
C HIS A 249 -2.83 2.85 -21.68
N ILE A 250 -3.13 3.74 -22.63
CA ILE A 250 -4.50 4.17 -22.89
C ILE A 250 -4.91 3.82 -24.33
N LEU A 251 -6.06 3.17 -24.45
CA LEU A 251 -6.76 2.97 -25.73
C LEU A 251 -7.96 3.92 -25.83
N GLY A 252 -8.13 4.54 -27.00
CA GLY A 252 -9.24 5.47 -27.26
C GLY A 252 -8.97 6.88 -26.71
N THR A 253 -10.00 7.72 -26.74
CA THR A 253 -9.88 9.14 -26.32
C THR A 253 -10.52 9.37 -24.96
N LEU A 254 -9.75 9.89 -24.01
CA LEU A 254 -10.25 10.30 -22.71
C LEU A 254 -10.88 11.70 -22.78
N GLU A 255 -12.20 11.74 -22.85
CA GLU A 255 -12.94 13.00 -22.79
C GLU A 255 -13.21 13.45 -21.34
N SER A 256 -13.05 14.75 -21.07
CA SER A 256 -13.29 15.35 -19.74
C SER A 256 -14.69 15.05 -19.17
N LYS A 257 -15.70 14.93 -20.04
CA LYS A 257 -17.09 14.57 -19.67
C LYS A 257 -17.22 13.20 -19.00
N ASN A 258 -16.26 12.30 -19.20
CA ASN A 258 -16.26 10.96 -18.63
C ASN A 258 -15.70 10.92 -17.20
N ILE A 259 -14.98 11.96 -16.77
CA ILE A 259 -14.37 12.05 -15.43
C ILE A 259 -15.32 12.80 -14.52
N ARG A 260 -16.13 12.05 -13.77
CA ARG A 260 -17.16 12.62 -12.90
C ARG A 260 -17.17 11.95 -11.53
N ALA A 261 -17.33 12.75 -10.49
CA ALA A 261 -17.65 12.28 -9.14
C ALA A 261 -19.16 12.37 -8.91
N ASN A 262 -19.70 11.52 -8.03
CA ASN A 262 -21.09 11.60 -7.63
C ASN A 262 -21.27 12.82 -6.70
N PRO A 263 -22.15 13.79 -7.00
CA PRO A 263 -22.34 14.98 -6.17
C PRO A 263 -22.64 14.66 -4.70
N LYS A 264 -23.44 13.63 -4.41
CA LYS A 264 -23.76 13.21 -3.03
C LYS A 264 -22.53 12.76 -2.24
N VAL A 265 -21.55 12.18 -2.93
CA VAL A 265 -20.28 11.80 -2.30
C VAL A 265 -19.44 13.04 -2.01
N GLN A 266 -19.46 14.05 -2.88
CA GLN A 266 -18.77 15.31 -2.63
C GLN A 266 -19.34 16.03 -1.41
N GLU A 267 -20.67 16.16 -1.35
CA GLU A 267 -21.40 16.73 -0.20
C GLU A 267 -21.05 15.99 1.11
N GLU A 268 -21.01 14.65 1.09
CA GLU A 268 -20.65 13.87 2.29
C GLU A 268 -19.18 14.07 2.69
N TYR A 269 -18.25 14.16 1.71
CA TYR A 269 -16.85 14.45 2.01
C TYR A 269 -16.68 15.88 2.58
N GLU A 270 -17.45 16.84 2.12
CA GLU A 270 -17.49 18.21 2.68
C GLU A 270 -18.00 18.19 4.12
N ARG A 271 -19.14 17.53 4.36
CA ARG A 271 -19.68 17.34 5.71
C ARG A 271 -18.66 16.68 6.65
N LEU A 272 -17.94 15.65 6.18
CA LEU A 272 -16.90 14.98 6.97
C LEU A 272 -15.71 15.91 7.29
N ARG A 273 -15.32 16.80 6.36
CA ARG A 273 -14.28 17.80 6.60
C ARG A 273 -14.73 18.85 7.63
N GLU A 274 -15.99 19.27 7.58
CA GLU A 274 -16.56 20.23 8.52
C GLU A 274 -16.80 19.63 9.91
N THR A 275 -17.25 18.38 9.97
CA THR A 275 -17.52 17.64 11.23
C THR A 275 -16.23 17.09 11.87
N SER A 276 -15.09 17.17 11.16
CA SER A 276 -13.79 16.72 11.63
C SER A 276 -13.42 17.39 12.96
N SER A 277 -13.38 16.60 14.03
CA SER A 277 -12.88 17.01 15.34
C SER A 277 -11.35 17.12 15.41
N LEU A 278 -10.65 16.68 14.35
CA LEU A 278 -9.23 16.93 14.17
C LEU A 278 -9.06 18.35 13.62
N HIS A 279 -8.96 19.34 14.52
CA HIS A 279 -8.46 20.64 14.15
C HIS A 279 -6.98 20.52 13.81
N LEU A 280 -6.60 20.88 12.58
CA LEU A 280 -5.22 21.27 12.30
C LEU A 280 -4.94 22.49 13.18
N HIS A 281 -4.29 22.28 14.32
CA HIS A 281 -3.74 23.38 15.11
C HIS A 281 -2.57 23.99 14.31
N ILE A 282 -2.90 24.84 13.34
CA ILE A 282 -1.96 25.80 12.80
C ILE A 282 -1.79 26.83 13.90
N THR A 283 -0.96 26.55 14.90
CA THR A 283 -0.50 27.62 15.77
C THR A 283 0.25 28.61 14.90
N THR A 284 -0.29 29.81 14.81
CA THR A 284 0.47 31.02 14.45
C THR A 284 1.43 31.29 15.61
N ASP A 285 2.43 30.43 15.77
CA ASP A 285 3.55 30.73 16.65
C ASP A 285 4.31 31.86 15.95
N LEU A 286 4.16 33.08 16.46
CA LEU A 286 5.00 34.21 16.09
C LEU A 286 6.45 33.76 16.32
N CYS A 287 7.29 33.85 15.29
CA CYS A 287 8.71 33.54 15.38
C CYS A 287 9.33 34.36 16.52
N ASN A 288 9.53 33.73 17.66
CA ASN A 288 10.21 34.33 18.79
C ASN A 288 11.67 33.92 18.69
N ILE A 289 12.58 34.90 18.61
CA ILE A 289 14.02 34.68 18.37
C ILE A 289 14.66 33.85 19.51
N GLU A 290 14.01 33.77 20.66
CA GLU A 290 14.44 33.02 21.85
C GLU A 290 14.01 31.54 21.85
N THR A 291 13.26 31.08 20.85
CA THR A 291 12.74 29.70 20.81
C THR A 291 13.26 28.92 19.62
N VAL A 292 13.67 27.67 19.85
CA VAL A 292 14.03 26.71 18.80
C VAL A 292 13.07 25.54 18.81
N SER A 293 12.61 25.14 17.64
CA SER A 293 11.67 24.04 17.46
C SER A 293 12.32 22.87 16.71
N ILE A 294 12.28 21.70 17.33
CA ILE A 294 12.86 20.45 16.83
C ILE A 294 11.72 19.46 16.57
N CYS A 295 11.61 18.93 15.37
CA CYS A 295 10.66 17.89 15.01
C CYS A 295 11.37 16.55 14.89
N LEU A 296 11.06 15.62 15.80
CA LEU A 296 11.46 14.22 15.71
C LEU A 296 10.44 13.45 14.87
N LEU A 297 10.91 12.72 13.86
CA LEU A 297 10.06 11.87 13.03
C LEU A 297 10.80 10.63 12.52
N ASN A 298 10.19 9.46 12.73
CA ASN A 298 10.53 8.27 11.95
C ASN A 298 9.93 8.45 10.55
N ILE A 299 10.74 8.81 9.56
CA ILE A 299 10.26 9.25 8.24
C ILE A 299 10.03 8.10 7.27
N ARG A 300 10.52 6.88 7.57
CA ARG A 300 10.28 5.67 6.76
C ARG A 300 10.69 5.78 5.28
N SER A 301 11.50 6.76 4.93
CA SER A 301 12.18 7.05 3.64
C SER A 301 12.16 8.56 3.39
N PHE A 302 13.31 9.22 3.58
CA PHE A 302 13.43 10.64 3.31
C PHE A 302 13.14 10.97 1.84
N LYS A 303 13.69 10.19 0.90
CA LYS A 303 13.47 10.44 -0.54
C LYS A 303 11.99 10.44 -0.92
N LYS A 304 11.20 9.57 -0.29
CA LYS A 304 9.78 9.42 -0.59
C LYS A 304 8.91 10.51 0.03
N HIS A 305 9.30 11.01 1.20
CA HIS A 305 8.45 11.85 2.06
C HIS A 305 9.02 13.26 2.30
N SER A 306 10.16 13.59 1.71
CA SER A 306 10.80 14.91 1.81
C SER A 306 9.89 16.03 1.32
N LEU A 307 9.18 15.83 0.20
CA LEU A 307 8.22 16.81 -0.31
C LEU A 307 7.01 16.96 0.62
N ASP A 308 6.52 15.85 1.20
CA ASP A 308 5.43 15.89 2.18
C ASP A 308 5.85 16.69 3.44
N LEU A 309 7.06 16.42 3.95
CA LEU A 309 7.63 17.10 5.12
C LEU A 309 7.83 18.60 4.89
N CYS A 310 8.38 18.99 3.74
CA CYS A 310 8.65 20.40 3.42
C CYS A 310 7.38 21.20 3.18
N ASN A 311 6.30 20.57 2.69
CA ASN A 311 5.02 21.23 2.47
C ASN A 311 4.03 21.06 3.63
N ASP A 312 4.41 20.39 4.71
CA ASP A 312 3.57 20.26 5.88
C ASP A 312 3.39 21.64 6.55
N PRO A 313 2.15 22.14 6.72
CA PRO A 313 1.91 23.52 7.20
C PRO A 313 2.32 23.75 8.67
N ILE A 314 2.51 22.68 9.44
CA ILE A 314 2.91 22.73 10.85
C ILE A 314 4.41 22.44 10.97
N LEU A 315 4.87 21.36 10.35
CA LEU A 315 6.24 20.86 10.54
C LEU A 315 7.27 21.68 9.76
N SER A 316 6.95 22.23 8.58
CA SER A 316 7.85 23.11 7.80
C SER A 316 8.33 24.36 8.58
N LYS A 317 7.57 24.77 9.59
CA LYS A 317 7.93 25.88 10.47
C LYS A 317 9.03 25.51 11.46
N CYS A 318 9.28 24.23 11.71
CA CYS A 318 10.32 23.79 12.63
C CYS A 318 11.71 24.26 12.17
N ASP A 319 12.59 24.53 13.13
CA ASP A 319 13.97 24.95 12.84
C ASP A 319 14.87 23.76 12.54
N VAL A 320 14.58 22.61 13.16
CA VAL A 320 15.33 21.36 13.00
C VAL A 320 14.38 20.18 12.81
N PHE A 321 14.70 19.30 11.87
CA PHE A 321 14.14 17.96 11.72
C PHE A 321 15.16 16.92 12.15
N ALA A 322 14.81 16.09 13.13
CA ALA A 322 15.59 14.94 13.54
C ALA A 322 14.90 13.65 13.05
N LEU A 323 15.47 13.02 12.03
CA LEU A 323 14.84 11.98 11.25
C LEU A 323 15.48 10.61 11.51
N THR A 324 14.64 9.62 11.81
CA THR A 324 15.02 8.21 11.92
C THR A 324 14.45 7.41 10.74
N GLU A 325 15.03 6.24 10.44
CA GLU A 325 14.71 5.43 9.25
C GLU A 325 14.70 6.24 7.94
N ALA A 326 15.67 7.12 7.77
CA ALA A 326 15.71 8.02 6.61
C ALA A 326 15.93 7.28 5.26
N GLN A 327 16.34 6.00 5.28
CA GLN A 327 16.71 5.18 4.10
C GLN A 327 17.75 5.84 3.21
N LEU A 328 18.73 6.48 3.84
CA LEU A 328 19.82 7.19 3.19
C LEU A 328 21.02 6.24 3.00
N LEU A 329 21.38 6.03 1.73
CA LEU A 329 22.44 5.12 1.33
C LEU A 329 23.75 5.90 1.03
N PRO A 330 24.93 5.34 1.39
CA PRO A 330 26.22 5.99 1.12
C PRO A 330 26.51 6.26 -0.36
N SER A 331 25.87 5.50 -1.26
CA SER A 331 26.02 5.62 -2.71
C SER A 331 25.24 6.78 -3.33
N VAL A 332 24.34 7.43 -2.59
CA VAL A 332 23.48 8.50 -3.10
C VAL A 332 24.10 9.87 -2.77
N PRO A 333 24.56 10.65 -3.77
CA PRO A 333 25.21 11.94 -3.55
C PRO A 333 24.22 13.01 -3.05
N ASN A 334 24.76 14.02 -2.36
CA ASN A 334 23.99 15.08 -1.69
C ASN A 334 23.23 16.02 -2.65
N ASP A 335 23.69 16.14 -3.90
CA ASP A 335 23.14 17.11 -4.86
C ASP A 335 21.66 16.86 -5.19
N ASN A 336 21.23 15.60 -5.19
CA ASN A 336 19.82 15.23 -5.41
C ASN A 336 18.92 15.48 -4.19
N ILE A 337 19.49 15.71 -3.01
CA ILE A 337 18.75 15.86 -1.74
C ILE A 337 18.59 17.33 -1.40
N ASN A 338 19.65 18.13 -1.59
CA ASN A 338 19.62 19.57 -1.32
C ASN A 338 18.64 20.32 -2.22
N SER A 339 18.43 19.87 -3.47
CA SER A 339 17.43 20.47 -4.37
C SER A 339 15.99 20.29 -3.87
N ILE A 340 15.74 19.33 -2.97
CA ILE A 340 14.40 19.02 -2.44
C ILE A 340 14.13 19.81 -1.15
N LEU A 341 15.18 20.18 -0.41
CA LEU A 341 15.09 20.71 0.95
C LEU A 341 14.86 22.21 1.08
N ASN A 342 14.73 22.95 -0.03
CA ASN A 342 14.57 24.41 -0.07
C ASN A 342 15.49 25.14 0.93
N ASP A 343 14.97 25.45 2.13
CA ASP A 343 15.58 26.27 3.17
C ASP A 343 16.35 25.48 4.25
N PHE A 344 16.47 24.15 4.10
CA PHE A 344 17.13 23.28 5.08
C PHE A 344 18.47 22.75 4.57
N PHE A 345 19.48 22.83 5.43
CA PHE A 345 20.72 22.06 5.33
C PHE A 345 20.51 20.67 5.94
N MET A 346 21.32 19.69 5.53
CA MET A 346 21.25 18.32 6.07
C MET A 346 22.62 17.84 6.54
N HIS A 347 22.66 17.31 7.76
CA HIS A 347 23.70 16.41 8.24
C HIS A 347 23.12 14.99 8.29
N ARG A 348 23.74 14.03 7.60
CA ARG A 348 23.23 12.66 7.48
C ARG A 348 24.26 11.64 7.92
N GLN A 349 23.77 10.60 8.59
CA GLN A 349 24.51 9.38 8.89
C GLN A 349 23.90 8.23 8.08
N ASP A 350 24.62 7.83 7.04
CA ASP A 350 24.16 6.79 6.13
C ASP A 350 24.39 5.39 6.69
N HIS A 351 23.60 4.44 6.18
CA HIS A 351 23.78 3.04 6.51
C HIS A 351 23.37 2.14 5.33
N ASN A 352 24.07 1.02 5.15
CA ASN A 352 23.71 0.01 4.12
C ASN A 352 22.40 -0.72 4.41
N ASP A 353 21.90 -0.56 5.64
CA ASP A 353 20.62 -1.08 6.08
C ASP A 353 19.63 0.06 6.07
N ASN A 354 18.58 -0.09 5.26
CA ASN A 354 17.60 0.95 4.99
C ASN A 354 17.00 1.57 6.27
N PHE A 355 16.96 0.85 7.39
CA PHE A 355 16.29 1.35 8.60
C PHE A 355 17.23 2.09 9.57
N LEU A 356 18.55 1.99 9.42
CA LEU A 356 19.48 2.51 10.43
C LEU A 356 19.96 3.94 10.18
N SER A 357 19.79 4.46 8.95
CA SER A 357 20.26 5.81 8.63
C SER A 357 19.51 6.89 9.42
N LEU A 358 20.27 7.88 9.90
CA LEU A 358 19.77 9.05 10.62
C LEU A 358 20.02 10.32 9.80
N ALA A 359 19.18 11.33 9.97
CA ALA A 359 19.43 12.66 9.40
C ALA A 359 18.97 13.77 10.33
N VAL A 360 19.72 14.86 10.35
CA VAL A 360 19.34 16.10 11.01
C VAL A 360 19.29 17.18 9.93
N CYS A 361 18.09 17.69 9.64
CA CYS A 361 17.91 18.81 8.72
C CYS A 361 17.68 20.09 9.53
N TYR A 362 18.25 21.22 9.14
CA TYR A 362 18.19 22.45 9.94
C TYR A 362 18.23 23.70 9.06
N LYS A 363 17.56 24.77 9.51
CA LYS A 363 17.56 26.08 8.83
C LYS A 363 18.89 26.81 8.99
N ASP A 364 19.11 27.83 8.17
CA ASP A 364 20.27 28.74 8.22
C ASP A 364 20.44 29.49 9.56
N THR A 365 19.37 29.62 10.34
CA THR A 365 19.38 30.19 11.70
C THR A 365 20.03 29.29 12.74
N ILE A 366 20.27 28.01 12.41
CA ILE A 366 20.85 26.99 13.27
C ILE A 366 22.20 26.55 12.71
N THR A 367 23.17 26.35 13.59
CA THR A 367 24.45 25.73 13.25
C THR A 367 24.65 24.45 14.06
N LEU A 368 25.06 23.38 13.38
CA LEU A 368 25.44 22.13 14.02
C LEU A 368 26.96 22.04 14.15
N CYS A 369 27.45 21.81 15.36
CA CYS A 369 28.86 21.61 15.69
C CYS A 369 29.06 20.26 16.40
N ASP A 370 30.32 19.84 16.56
CA ASP A 370 30.73 18.68 17.38
C ASP A 370 29.91 17.40 17.15
N THR A 371 29.68 17.07 15.88
CA THR A 371 28.92 15.90 15.47
C THR A 371 29.73 14.62 15.68
N GLU A 372 29.15 13.62 16.33
CA GLU A 372 29.80 12.34 16.63
C GLU A 372 28.79 11.19 16.52
N TYR A 373 29.16 10.12 15.82
CA TYR A 373 28.29 8.97 15.61
C TYR A 373 28.75 7.73 16.40
N PHE A 374 27.82 7.16 17.18
CA PHE A 374 28.01 5.97 18.00
C PHE A 374 27.35 4.76 17.36
N THR A 375 28.14 3.89 16.73
CA THR A 375 27.66 2.66 16.08
C THR A 375 27.03 1.67 17.05
N SER A 376 27.47 1.64 18.32
CA SER A 376 26.99 0.72 19.36
C SER A 376 25.51 0.89 19.71
N ILE A 377 25.01 2.13 19.60
CA ILE A 377 23.60 2.47 19.89
C ILE A 377 22.86 3.04 18.68
N ASN A 378 23.52 3.11 17.52
CA ASN A 378 23.04 3.83 16.34
C ASN A 378 22.54 5.24 16.73
N GLY A 379 23.47 6.05 17.23
CA GLY A 379 23.20 7.36 17.79
C GLY A 379 24.09 8.46 17.24
N LEU A 380 23.50 9.58 16.88
CA LEU A 380 24.21 10.77 16.40
C LEU A 380 24.13 11.86 17.47
N ARG A 381 25.27 12.19 18.08
CA ARG A 381 25.41 13.35 18.95
C ARG A 381 25.78 14.58 18.14
N PHE A 382 25.25 15.72 18.52
CA PHE A 382 25.58 17.01 17.92
C PHE A 382 25.30 18.15 18.89
N LEU A 383 26.03 19.26 18.74
CA LEU A 383 25.77 20.51 19.44
C LEU A 383 24.96 21.44 18.53
N LEU A 384 23.75 21.80 18.97
CA LEU A 384 22.87 22.71 18.26
C LEU A 384 23.08 24.12 18.79
N ASN A 385 23.55 25.03 17.94
CA ASN A 385 23.73 26.44 18.26
C ASN A 385 22.70 27.29 17.52
N ASN A 386 22.01 28.18 18.26
CA ASN A 386 21.14 29.17 17.65
C ASN A 386 21.90 30.48 17.35
N SER A 387 21.31 31.33 16.51
CA SER A 387 21.84 32.66 16.18
C SER A 387 22.01 33.60 17.38
N GLY A 388 21.33 33.33 18.50
CA GLY A 388 21.47 34.04 19.77
C GLY A 388 22.67 33.63 20.63
N GLY A 389 23.49 32.67 20.17
CA GLY A 389 24.68 32.19 20.89
C GLY A 389 24.41 31.15 21.97
N ASN A 390 23.19 30.61 22.04
CA ASN A 390 22.86 29.52 22.95
C ASN A 390 23.15 28.17 22.30
N ALA A 391 23.63 27.22 23.11
CA ALA A 391 24.01 25.88 22.68
C ALA A 391 23.17 24.81 23.40
N LEU A 392 22.88 23.71 22.71
CA LEU A 392 22.16 22.56 23.26
C LEU A 392 22.79 21.25 22.78
N SER A 393 23.25 20.40 23.70
CA SER A 393 23.85 19.11 23.37
C SER A 393 22.77 18.05 23.17
N CYS A 394 22.66 17.51 21.95
CA CYS A 394 21.60 16.57 21.57
C CYS A 394 22.17 15.20 21.18
N LEU A 395 21.41 14.13 21.45
CA LEU A 395 21.67 12.77 20.99
C LEU A 395 20.42 12.20 20.30
N LEU A 396 20.47 12.08 18.96
CA LEU A 396 19.44 11.43 18.14
C LEU A 396 19.70 9.93 18.05
N LEU A 397 18.70 9.09 18.33
CA LEU A 397 18.83 7.64 18.36
C LEU A 397 17.80 6.92 17.49
N TYR A 398 18.20 5.79 16.92
CA TYR A 398 17.27 4.80 16.42
C TYR A 398 17.70 3.39 16.79
N ARG A 399 16.88 2.69 17.58
CA ARG A 399 17.09 1.28 17.89
C ARG A 399 16.07 0.43 17.12
N LYS A 400 16.53 -0.63 16.47
CA LYS A 400 15.64 -1.63 15.86
C LYS A 400 14.88 -2.46 16.89
N HIS A 401 13.64 -2.83 16.58
CA HIS A 401 12.80 -3.69 17.42
C HIS A 401 13.47 -5.01 17.85
N ARG A 402 14.21 -5.68 16.95
CA ARG A 402 14.87 -6.97 17.21
C ARG A 402 16.23 -6.88 17.95
N GLY A 403 16.67 -5.69 18.36
CA GLY A 403 17.96 -5.50 19.03
C GLY A 403 17.96 -5.94 20.50
N ASN A 404 19.14 -6.23 21.06
CA ASN A 404 19.29 -6.53 22.48
C ASN A 404 19.08 -5.25 23.31
N THR A 405 17.95 -5.17 24.02
CA THR A 405 17.57 -4.00 24.84
C THR A 405 18.54 -3.74 25.99
N GLN A 406 19.02 -4.79 26.68
CA GLN A 406 19.93 -4.63 27.83
C GLN A 406 21.29 -4.10 27.39
N GLN A 407 21.84 -4.63 26.30
CA GLN A 407 23.08 -4.14 25.73
C GLN A 407 22.96 -2.69 25.25
N PHE A 408 21.84 -2.35 24.60
CA PHE A 408 21.58 -0.97 24.18
C PHE A 408 21.56 -0.01 25.38
N ILE A 409 20.85 -0.35 26.47
CA ILE A 409 20.77 0.47 27.68
C ILE A 409 22.15 0.61 28.34
N ALA A 410 22.94 -0.46 28.42
CA ALA A 410 24.29 -0.42 28.99
C ALA A 410 25.25 0.46 28.16
N CYS A 411 25.18 0.39 26.83
CA CYS A 411 25.97 1.27 25.97
C CYS A 411 25.49 2.72 26.04
N LEU A 412 24.18 2.95 26.16
CA LEU A 412 23.60 4.27 26.34
C LEU A 412 24.10 4.90 27.66
N ASP A 413 24.03 4.18 28.77
CA ASP A 413 24.53 4.59 30.09
C ASP A 413 25.99 5.05 30.03
N TYR A 414 26.87 4.24 29.42
CA TYR A 414 28.28 4.62 29.25
C TYR A 414 28.46 5.95 28.51
N ILE A 415 27.69 6.17 27.44
CA ILE A 415 27.78 7.39 26.62
C ILE A 415 27.26 8.61 27.38
N ILE A 416 26.07 8.52 27.99
CA ILE A 416 25.41 9.66 28.66
C ILE A 416 26.04 10.00 30.01
N THR A 417 26.78 9.07 30.62
CA THR A 417 27.58 9.32 31.83
C THR A 417 28.95 9.93 31.48
N SER A 418 29.50 9.62 30.30
CA SER A 418 30.81 10.12 29.86
C SER A 418 30.74 11.48 29.16
N LEU A 419 29.58 11.83 28.61
CA LEU A 419 29.37 13.04 27.81
C LEU A 419 28.23 13.87 28.39
N ASP A 420 28.41 15.19 28.35
CA ASP A 420 27.39 16.12 28.78
C ASP A 420 26.33 16.28 27.67
N ILE A 421 25.23 15.53 27.78
CA ILE A 421 24.13 15.52 26.82
C ILE A 421 22.90 16.13 27.48
N ASP A 422 22.26 17.09 26.83
CA ASP A 422 21.12 17.81 27.41
C ASP A 422 19.79 17.15 27.06
N VAL A 423 19.68 16.66 25.82
CA VAL A 423 18.47 16.10 25.24
C VAL A 423 18.79 14.81 24.49
N ILE A 424 18.10 13.74 24.83
CA ILE A 424 18.19 12.45 24.14
C ILE A 424 16.82 12.17 23.53
N PHE A 425 16.76 11.97 22.22
CA PHE A 425 15.50 11.71 21.54
C PHE A 425 15.67 10.77 20.36
N GLY A 426 14.57 10.12 19.97
CA GLY A 426 14.65 9.13 18.91
C GLY A 426 13.53 8.11 18.99
N ASP A 427 13.61 7.13 18.10
CA ASP A 427 12.74 5.96 18.14
C ASP A 427 13.51 4.76 18.69
N PHE A 428 13.17 4.37 19.91
CA PHE A 428 13.93 3.36 20.64
C PHE A 428 13.37 1.96 20.37
N ASN A 429 12.21 1.86 19.71
CA ASN A 429 11.41 0.63 19.63
C ASN A 429 11.26 -0.07 21.00
N ILE A 430 11.09 0.73 22.07
CA ILE A 430 10.78 0.27 23.44
C ILE A 430 9.49 0.97 23.85
N ASP A 431 8.40 0.23 24.03
CA ASP A 431 7.12 0.86 24.37
C ASP A 431 7.12 1.42 25.80
N TYR A 432 7.03 2.75 25.94
CA TYR A 432 7.01 3.42 27.24
C TYR A 432 5.79 3.09 28.09
N PHE A 433 4.67 2.73 27.46
CA PHE A 433 3.46 2.32 28.18
C PHE A 433 3.51 0.86 28.68
N ASN A 434 4.52 0.09 28.28
CA ASN A 434 4.69 -1.30 28.67
C ASN A 434 5.87 -1.46 29.65
N ASP A 435 5.56 -1.54 30.95
CA ASP A 435 6.55 -1.56 32.03
C ASP A 435 7.62 -2.65 31.93
N LYS A 436 7.29 -3.81 31.34
CA LYS A 436 8.27 -4.91 31.18
C LYS A 436 9.44 -4.53 30.28
N ASN A 437 9.21 -3.69 29.27
CA ASN A 437 10.21 -3.34 28.27
C ASN A 437 10.99 -2.06 28.65
N ILE A 438 10.37 -1.15 29.40
CA ILE A 438 10.90 0.19 29.67
C ILE A 438 11.54 0.35 31.06
N SER A 439 11.26 -0.54 32.02
CA SER A 439 11.69 -0.41 33.42
C SER A 439 13.18 -0.07 33.60
N SER A 440 14.09 -0.80 32.93
CA SER A 440 15.53 -0.51 33.01
C SER A 440 15.90 0.87 32.45
N LEU A 441 15.20 1.35 31.43
CA LEU A 441 15.43 2.68 30.85
C LEU A 441 14.87 3.79 31.76
N LYS A 442 13.72 3.57 32.43
CA LYS A 442 13.19 4.49 33.45
C LYS A 442 14.17 4.64 34.61
N VAL A 443 14.69 3.53 35.14
CA VAL A 443 15.67 3.53 36.23
C VAL A 443 16.94 4.29 35.84
N LEU A 444 17.48 4.06 34.63
CA LEU A 444 18.65 4.79 34.13
C LEU A 444 18.38 6.30 33.98
N ALA A 445 17.22 6.66 33.40
CA ALA A 445 16.85 8.06 33.23
C ALA A 445 16.71 8.75 34.61
N GLU A 446 16.05 8.11 35.56
CA GLU A 446 15.90 8.63 36.93
C GLU A 446 17.25 8.77 37.65
N SER A 447 18.15 7.79 37.52
CA SER A 447 19.47 7.84 38.19
C SER A 447 20.36 8.96 37.67
N LEU A 448 20.14 9.40 36.44
CA LEU A 448 20.89 10.49 35.79
C LEU A 448 20.10 11.80 35.68
N ASN A 449 18.97 11.91 36.40
CA ASN A 449 18.10 13.09 36.42
C ASN A 449 17.57 13.51 35.04
N TYR A 450 17.16 12.56 34.21
CA TYR A 450 16.41 12.81 32.98
C TYR A 450 14.91 12.64 33.18
N VAL A 451 14.13 13.52 32.56
CA VAL A 451 12.67 13.45 32.50
C VAL A 451 12.24 13.18 31.09
N GLN A 452 11.30 12.24 30.92
CA GLN A 452 10.67 12.00 29.64
C GLN A 452 9.52 13.03 29.45
N LEU A 453 9.47 13.72 28.29
CA LEU A 453 8.46 14.75 27.99
C LEU A 453 7.22 14.29 27.19
N VAL A 454 7.31 13.24 26.37
CA VAL A 454 6.19 12.75 25.54
C VAL A 454 5.25 11.85 26.36
N SER A 455 3.97 12.22 26.44
CA SER A 455 2.95 11.47 27.19
C SER A 455 1.92 10.76 26.33
N LYS A 456 1.92 10.99 25.01
CA LYS A 456 0.95 10.45 24.05
C LYS A 456 1.58 9.36 23.18
N PRO A 457 0.77 8.42 22.64
CA PRO A 457 1.24 7.46 21.64
C PRO A 457 1.91 8.15 20.46
N THR A 458 3.01 7.57 19.97
CA THR A 458 3.71 8.05 18.77
C THR A 458 3.67 7.03 17.64
N PHE A 459 3.26 5.78 17.89
CA PHE A 459 3.10 4.76 16.85
C PHE A 459 1.62 4.46 16.62
N VAL A 460 1.13 4.83 15.44
CA VAL A 460 -0.32 4.94 15.15
C VAL A 460 -1.02 3.58 15.21
N SER A 461 -0.33 2.50 14.83
CA SER A 461 -0.99 1.21 14.60
C SER A 461 -1.27 0.41 15.87
N SER A 462 -0.42 0.52 16.90
CA SER A 462 -0.63 -0.16 18.20
C SER A 462 -1.00 0.79 19.34
N GLY A 463 -0.91 2.11 19.13
CA GLY A 463 -1.08 3.08 20.22
C GLY A 463 0.11 3.09 21.21
N SER A 464 1.27 2.58 20.81
CA SER A 464 2.48 2.55 21.62
C SER A 464 3.23 3.88 21.58
N LEU A 465 4.01 4.17 22.62
CA LEU A 465 4.94 5.30 22.65
C LEU A 465 6.35 4.77 22.42
N LEU A 466 6.86 5.01 21.21
CA LEU A 466 8.20 4.58 20.75
C LEU A 466 9.15 5.75 20.49
N GLY A 467 8.59 6.95 20.25
CA GLY A 467 9.33 8.20 20.07
C GLY A 467 9.59 8.83 21.44
N HIS A 468 10.78 8.62 21.98
CA HIS A 468 11.15 9.14 23.29
C HIS A 468 11.82 10.51 23.16
N VAL A 469 11.59 11.36 24.16
CA VAL A 469 12.33 12.61 24.38
C VAL A 469 12.64 12.68 25.87
N TYR A 470 13.91 12.47 26.22
CA TYR A 470 14.45 12.59 27.57
C TYR A 470 15.27 13.87 27.66
N VAL A 471 15.03 14.67 28.70
CA VAL A 471 15.72 15.95 28.92
C VAL A 471 16.28 16.01 30.32
N LYS A 472 17.44 16.64 30.52
CA LYS A 472 17.95 16.88 31.88
C LYS A 472 16.93 17.68 32.70
N GLN A 473 16.74 17.27 33.95
CA GLN A 473 15.81 17.90 34.89
C GLN A 473 16.10 19.40 35.11
N SER A 474 17.35 19.82 34.96
CA SER A 474 17.78 21.23 35.11
C SER A 474 17.24 22.16 34.03
N ILE A 475 16.88 21.63 32.86
CA ILE A 475 16.38 22.39 31.70
C ILE A 475 14.97 21.98 31.27
N SER A 476 14.33 21.05 31.98
CA SER A 476 13.02 20.50 31.60
C SER A 476 11.91 21.56 31.60
N ASN A 477 11.99 22.57 32.46
CA ASN A 477 11.05 23.70 32.51
C ASN A 477 11.15 24.64 31.29
N LYS A 478 12.23 24.55 30.52
CA LYS A 478 12.45 25.31 29.28
C LYS A 478 11.97 24.57 28.03
N MET A 479 11.49 23.33 28.18
CA MET A 479 11.15 22.47 27.05
C MET A 479 9.72 21.95 27.12
N GLU A 480 9.08 21.87 25.95
CA GLU A 480 7.73 21.32 25.79
C GLU A 480 7.70 20.38 24.59
N ALA A 481 7.11 19.19 24.74
CA ALA A 481 6.97 18.21 23.67
C ALA A 481 5.49 17.98 23.32
N ASN A 482 5.14 18.13 22.05
CA ASN A 482 3.80 17.94 21.52
C ASN A 482 3.80 16.91 20.38
N VAL A 483 2.86 15.96 20.42
CA VAL A 483 2.66 14.99 19.35
C VAL A 483 1.79 15.61 18.26
N VAL A 484 2.30 15.61 17.03
CA VAL A 484 1.69 16.19 15.84
C VAL A 484 1.41 15.07 14.83
N SER A 485 0.17 14.99 14.36
CA SER A 485 -0.19 13.92 13.44
C SER A 485 0.37 14.12 12.03
N VAL A 486 0.90 13.05 11.43
CA VAL A 486 1.40 13.06 10.05
C VAL A 486 0.80 11.91 9.24
N TYR A 487 0.45 12.16 7.98
CA TYR A 487 -0.23 11.17 7.12
C TYR A 487 0.72 10.28 6.32
N TYR A 488 2.01 10.65 6.25
CA TYR A 488 3.03 10.01 5.43
C TYR A 488 4.00 9.13 6.23
N SER A 489 3.78 8.99 7.54
CA SER A 489 4.49 8.04 8.40
C SER A 489 3.48 7.19 9.19
N ASP A 490 3.91 6.02 9.65
CA ASP A 490 3.22 5.22 10.66
C ASP A 490 3.53 5.65 12.09
N HIS A 491 4.41 6.64 12.24
CA HIS A 491 4.67 7.37 13.46
C HIS A 491 4.09 8.79 13.40
N GLU A 492 3.56 9.26 14.52
CA GLU A 492 3.28 10.67 14.72
C GLU A 492 4.60 11.42 14.98
N ALA A 493 4.68 12.65 14.50
CA ALA A 493 5.83 13.52 14.75
C ALA A 493 5.81 14.03 16.20
N VAL A 494 6.99 14.24 16.79
CA VAL A 494 7.12 14.90 18.10
C VAL A 494 7.78 16.26 17.90
N LYS A 495 7.03 17.34 18.08
CA LYS A 495 7.54 18.72 18.06
C LYS A 495 7.99 19.09 19.47
N VAL A 496 9.29 19.29 19.65
CA VAL A 496 9.92 19.78 20.88
C VAL A 496 10.22 21.27 20.70
N THR A 497 9.72 22.10 21.60
CA THR A 497 10.01 23.55 21.64
C THR A 497 10.95 23.82 22.80
N VAL A 498 12.07 24.48 22.52
CA VAL A 498 13.10 24.87 23.48
C VAL A 498 13.08 26.38 23.63
N ARG A 499 12.95 26.88 24.86
CA ARG A 499 13.03 28.30 25.20
C ARG A 499 14.37 28.57 25.86
N PHE A 500 15.24 29.37 25.25
CA PHE A 500 16.59 29.59 25.79
C PHE A 500 16.61 30.58 26.95
#